data_AF-A0A0L0FFI3-F1
#
_entry.id   AF-A0A0L0FFI3-F1
#
_cell.length_a   1.000
_cell.length_b   1.000
_cell.length_c   1.000
_cell.angle_alpha   90.00
_cell.angle_beta   90.00
_cell.angle_gamma   90.00
#
_symmetry.space_group_name_H-M   'P 1'
#
loop_
_entity.id
_entity.type
_entity.pdbx_description
1 polymer ?
#
loop_
_entity_poly.entity_id
_entity_poly.type
_entity_poly.pdbx_seq_one_letter_code
_entity_poly.pdbx_strand_id
1 'polypeptide(L)'
;MTEKLISESGVDVGRVVVANSDEELTTCQEAKWELHITDADGKSVDNAGLSFYAELRGPAIIVPRVTYQGNGVYNMHFTPHTPGEYNVLIRLDFARHAGDQACTNENTSFMLAQKLPNAPETITVASKSNGTGPNRNGTVASHMCGEGTSRTDHERYTLGLPTGQWIEVSCKEPADDFEREACDIGLVEFVTGSIDKAIPDSPDRGQPENCQWERDYPKKEDPNYLWRAFSPTYSLFPTDELKNTWVHVMGDSIDRFMLSDTMCWLLNHKFAEEGRMWEVPYLDPTIEQPQNRLRTSVRVYHWPKANVTFSYYSFTKRVRIPHVRMYNDNYKAARQEWPGRTVHALWATIVPLTKMYRPSVFVLAYHLHPASEGLTDDIYRDTLKQTIGHLRSGPGQGTPIVWRRGTTTHMHR
;
A
#
# COMPACT_ATOMS: atom_id res chain seq x y z
N MET A 1 20.43 -17.54 -13.38
CA MET A 1 19.02 -17.41 -13.80
C MET A 1 18.77 -16.06 -14.48
N THR A 2 19.21 -14.95 -13.87
CA THR A 2 19.13 -13.59 -14.43
C THR A 2 19.60 -13.44 -15.87
N GLU A 3 20.83 -13.87 -16.17
CA GLU A 3 21.43 -13.76 -17.51
C GLU A 3 20.65 -14.53 -18.59
N LYS A 4 20.10 -15.70 -18.24
CA LYS A 4 19.31 -16.53 -19.15
C LYS A 4 18.00 -15.83 -19.54
N LEU A 5 17.26 -15.32 -18.56
CA LEU A 5 16.00 -14.61 -18.79
C LEU A 5 16.20 -13.32 -19.61
N ILE A 6 17.29 -12.59 -19.36
CA ILE A 6 17.67 -11.43 -20.17
C ILE A 6 17.93 -11.87 -21.62
N SER A 7 18.70 -12.93 -21.83
CA SER A 7 18.96 -13.44 -23.18
C SER A 7 17.69 -13.90 -23.91
N GLU A 8 16.72 -14.49 -23.20
CA GLU A 8 15.44 -14.97 -23.77
C GLU A 8 14.49 -13.82 -24.11
N SER A 9 14.65 -12.66 -23.48
CA SER A 9 13.84 -11.48 -23.78
C SER A 9 14.15 -10.83 -25.12
N GLY A 10 15.29 -11.21 -25.73
CA GLY A 10 15.83 -10.56 -26.92
C GLY A 10 16.40 -9.17 -26.68
N VAL A 11 16.41 -8.68 -25.42
CA VAL A 11 16.95 -7.38 -25.05
C VAL A 11 18.40 -7.51 -24.60
N ASP A 12 19.29 -6.69 -25.17
CA ASP A 12 20.61 -6.45 -24.60
C ASP A 12 20.53 -5.25 -23.64
N VAL A 13 20.43 -5.55 -22.34
CA VAL A 13 20.36 -4.51 -21.29
C VAL A 13 21.58 -3.58 -21.33
N GLY A 14 22.74 -4.07 -21.79
CA GLY A 14 23.96 -3.26 -21.96
C GLY A 14 23.83 -2.17 -23.03
N ARG A 15 22.89 -2.34 -23.96
CA ARG A 15 22.66 -1.43 -25.09
C ARG A 15 21.38 -0.62 -25.00
N VAL A 16 20.65 -0.72 -23.88
CA VAL A 16 19.53 0.18 -23.64
C VAL A 16 20.06 1.60 -23.47
N VAL A 17 19.53 2.53 -24.24
CA VAL A 17 19.92 3.95 -24.21
C VAL A 17 18.77 4.77 -23.62
N VAL A 18 19.09 5.64 -22.66
CA VAL A 18 18.14 6.63 -22.14
C VAL A 18 18.38 7.96 -22.85
N ALA A 19 17.60 8.24 -23.88
CA ALA A 19 17.68 9.49 -24.64
C ALA A 19 16.86 10.61 -23.96
N ASN A 20 17.21 11.86 -24.29
CA ASN A 20 16.61 13.08 -23.72
C ASN A 20 16.68 13.13 -22.18
N SER A 21 17.67 12.47 -21.58
CA SER A 21 17.88 12.44 -20.15
C SER A 21 18.65 13.67 -19.68
N ASP A 22 17.95 14.80 -19.56
CA ASP A 22 18.54 16.00 -18.97
C ASP A 22 18.97 15.70 -17.51
N GLU A 23 20.27 15.82 -17.23
CA GLU A 23 20.83 15.65 -15.88
C GLU A 23 20.47 16.81 -14.94
N GLU A 24 20.11 17.96 -15.52
CA GLU A 24 19.66 19.15 -14.82
C GLU A 24 18.20 19.46 -15.18
N LEU A 25 17.32 19.32 -14.20
CA LEU A 25 15.91 19.65 -14.32
C LEU A 25 15.57 20.89 -13.49
N THR A 26 14.43 21.51 -13.76
CA THR A 26 13.88 22.57 -12.91
C THR A 26 12.62 22.07 -12.22
N THR A 27 12.42 22.43 -10.95
CA THR A 27 11.15 22.16 -10.26
C THR A 27 9.97 22.66 -11.07
N CYS A 28 8.89 21.89 -11.11
CA CYS A 28 7.66 22.19 -11.84
C CYS A 28 7.77 22.14 -13.37
N GLN A 29 8.87 21.65 -13.93
CA GLN A 29 9.02 21.43 -15.37
C GLN A 29 8.78 19.95 -15.68
N GLU A 30 7.89 19.66 -16.62
CA GLU A 30 7.70 18.29 -17.12
C GLU A 30 9.00 17.81 -17.80
N ALA A 31 9.51 16.66 -17.34
CA ALA A 31 10.64 15.95 -17.93
C ALA A 31 10.14 14.77 -18.77
N LYS A 32 10.73 14.60 -19.95
CA LYS A 32 10.40 13.55 -20.92
C LYS A 32 11.66 12.82 -21.33
N TRP A 33 11.80 11.57 -20.91
CA TRP A 33 12.91 10.70 -21.32
C TRP A 33 12.40 9.60 -22.24
N GLU A 34 13.29 9.06 -23.06
CA GLU A 34 12.99 7.94 -23.95
C GLU A 34 13.94 6.77 -23.65
N LEU A 35 13.40 5.58 -23.49
CA LEU A 35 14.18 4.35 -23.44
C LEU A 35 14.16 3.71 -24.81
N HIS A 36 15.35 3.54 -25.41
CA HIS A 36 15.55 2.88 -26.69
C HIS A 36 16.10 1.47 -26.44
N ILE A 37 15.28 0.46 -26.74
CA ILE A 37 15.58 -0.94 -26.44
C ILE A 37 16.09 -1.64 -27.70
N THR A 38 17.29 -2.22 -27.62
CA THR A 38 17.91 -2.94 -28.73
C THR A 38 18.34 -4.35 -28.31
N ASP A 39 18.47 -5.23 -29.30
CA ASP A 39 19.03 -6.56 -29.15
C ASP A 39 20.57 -6.54 -29.21
N ALA A 40 21.18 -7.71 -29.10
CA ALA A 40 22.63 -7.88 -29.16
C ALA A 40 23.25 -7.46 -30.52
N ASP A 41 22.44 -7.35 -31.58
CA ASP A 41 22.86 -6.88 -32.90
C ASP A 41 22.63 -5.36 -33.07
N GLY A 42 22.05 -4.71 -32.06
CA GLY A 42 21.74 -3.27 -32.09
C GLY A 42 20.46 -2.95 -32.85
N LYS A 43 19.66 -3.95 -33.20
CA LYS A 43 18.36 -3.77 -33.83
C LYS A 43 17.31 -3.50 -32.76
N SER A 44 16.38 -2.61 -33.05
CA SER A 44 15.29 -2.31 -32.13
C SER A 44 14.40 -3.55 -31.85
N VAL A 45 14.05 -3.73 -30.58
CA VAL A 45 13.18 -4.81 -30.11
C VAL A 45 11.74 -4.29 -30.04
N ASP A 46 10.95 -4.55 -31.09
CA ASP A 46 9.53 -4.19 -31.15
C ASP A 46 8.67 -5.22 -30.37
N ASN A 47 8.74 -5.17 -29.04
CA ASN A 47 8.01 -6.09 -28.17
C ASN A 47 7.26 -5.32 -27.06
N ALA A 48 5.96 -5.09 -27.28
CA ALA A 48 5.08 -4.44 -26.31
C ALA A 48 4.93 -5.21 -24.98
N GLY A 49 5.40 -6.46 -24.91
CA GLY A 49 5.35 -7.30 -23.71
C GLY A 49 6.43 -6.98 -22.66
N LEU A 50 7.45 -6.19 -23.00
CA LEU A 50 8.47 -5.79 -22.02
C LEU A 50 7.90 -4.68 -21.12
N SER A 51 8.09 -4.84 -19.80
CA SER A 51 7.67 -3.86 -18.81
C SER A 51 8.88 -3.16 -18.22
N PHE A 52 8.90 -1.83 -18.22
CA PHE A 52 9.96 -1.05 -17.58
C PHE A 52 9.41 -0.37 -16.34
N TYR A 53 10.20 -0.39 -15.28
CA TYR A 53 9.92 0.33 -14.04
C TYR A 53 11.01 1.39 -13.83
N ALA A 54 10.58 2.62 -13.55
CA ALA A 54 11.45 3.72 -13.21
C ALA A 54 11.05 4.33 -11.86
N GLU A 55 12.03 4.78 -11.09
CA GLU A 55 11.86 5.46 -9.81
C GLU A 55 13.01 6.43 -9.58
N LEU A 56 12.72 7.64 -9.12
CA LEU A 56 13.72 8.63 -8.73
C LEU A 56 13.62 8.88 -7.23
N ARG A 57 14.75 8.82 -6.52
CA ARG A 57 14.86 8.89 -5.06
C ARG A 57 15.81 10.00 -4.61
N GLY A 58 15.27 11.01 -3.94
CA GLY A 58 16.04 12.11 -3.41
C GLY A 58 15.24 12.89 -2.36
N PRO A 59 15.19 14.23 -2.43
CA PRO A 59 14.33 15.07 -1.61
C PRO A 59 12.84 14.66 -1.60
N ALA A 60 12.39 13.98 -2.66
CA ALA A 60 11.11 13.29 -2.74
C ALA A 60 11.28 11.96 -3.49
N ILE A 61 10.21 11.15 -3.54
CA ILE A 61 10.13 9.99 -4.42
C ILE A 61 9.25 10.37 -5.60
N ILE A 62 9.73 10.10 -6.81
CA ILE A 62 9.01 10.32 -8.06
C ILE A 62 8.92 8.97 -8.79
N VAL A 63 7.72 8.59 -9.22
CA VAL A 63 7.47 7.38 -10.02
C VAL A 63 7.02 7.81 -11.41
N PRO A 64 7.93 7.83 -12.41
CA PRO A 64 7.56 8.23 -13.76
C PRO A 64 6.53 7.29 -14.38
N ARG A 65 5.66 7.87 -15.23
CA ARG A 65 4.78 7.09 -16.10
C ARG A 65 5.59 6.59 -17.29
N VAL A 66 5.68 5.28 -17.46
CA VAL A 66 6.37 4.64 -18.60
C VAL A 66 5.34 4.13 -19.61
N THR A 67 5.45 4.51 -20.88
CA THR A 67 4.48 4.14 -21.93
C THR A 67 5.19 3.67 -23.19
N TYR A 68 4.85 2.49 -23.71
CA TYR A 68 5.39 1.98 -24.96
C TYR A 68 4.89 2.78 -26.18
N GLN A 69 5.79 3.13 -27.09
CA GLN A 69 5.48 3.91 -28.31
C GLN A 69 5.62 3.10 -29.62
N GLY A 70 5.99 1.82 -29.54
CA GLY A 70 6.33 1.01 -30.71
C GLY A 70 7.81 1.10 -31.06
N ASN A 71 8.29 0.17 -31.90
CA ASN A 71 9.67 0.14 -32.39
C ASN A 71 10.71 0.19 -31.26
N GLY A 72 10.47 -0.52 -30.15
CA GLY A 72 11.40 -0.60 -29.02
C GLY A 72 11.61 0.72 -28.27
N VAL A 73 10.72 1.70 -28.42
CA VAL A 73 10.79 2.99 -27.72
C VAL A 73 9.77 3.04 -26.59
N TYR A 74 10.21 3.46 -25.39
CA TYR A 74 9.33 3.72 -24.23
C TYR A 74 9.51 5.16 -23.76
N ASN A 75 8.40 5.90 -23.64
CA ASN A 75 8.42 7.26 -23.11
C ASN A 75 8.23 7.25 -21.59
N MET A 76 9.07 8.00 -20.90
CA MET A 76 8.99 8.24 -19.47
C MET A 76 8.61 9.70 -19.21
N HIS A 77 7.53 9.92 -18.45
CA HIS A 77 7.04 11.25 -18.08
C HIS A 77 7.03 11.44 -16.57
N PHE A 78 7.57 12.55 -16.09
CA PHE A 78 7.51 12.95 -14.69
C PHE A 78 7.72 14.45 -14.50
N THR A 79 7.30 14.97 -13.34
CA THR A 79 7.51 16.37 -12.96
C THR A 79 8.11 16.42 -11.55
N PRO A 80 9.35 16.89 -11.36
CA PRO A 80 9.92 17.04 -10.03
C PRO A 80 9.36 18.29 -9.35
N HIS A 81 8.97 18.17 -8.09
CA HIS A 81 8.39 19.28 -7.31
C HIS A 81 9.31 19.80 -6.20
N THR A 82 10.37 19.06 -5.88
CA THR A 82 11.30 19.41 -4.80
C THR A 82 12.70 19.55 -5.39
N PRO A 83 13.41 20.66 -5.12
CA PRO A 83 14.77 20.82 -5.62
C PRO A 83 15.74 19.93 -4.84
N GLY A 84 16.80 19.50 -5.49
CA GLY A 84 17.88 18.70 -4.93
C GLY A 84 18.27 17.52 -5.83
N GLU A 85 19.15 16.67 -5.32
CA GLU A 85 19.71 15.53 -6.06
C GLU A 85 18.84 14.28 -5.92
N TYR A 86 18.56 13.60 -7.02
CA TYR A 86 17.78 12.38 -7.08
C TYR A 86 18.60 11.24 -7.68
N ASN A 87 18.65 10.10 -7.00
CA ASN A 87 19.14 8.84 -7.53
C ASN A 87 18.09 8.24 -8.47
N VAL A 88 18.50 7.84 -9.67
CA VAL A 88 17.61 7.27 -10.68
C VAL A 88 17.78 5.76 -10.70
N LEU A 89 16.65 5.05 -10.65
CA LEU A 89 16.56 3.61 -10.81
C LEU A 89 15.64 3.30 -11.97
N ILE A 90 16.19 2.72 -13.04
CA ILE A 90 15.42 2.18 -14.16
C ILE A 90 15.76 0.70 -14.27
N ARG A 91 14.74 -0.15 -14.36
CA ARG A 91 14.87 -1.61 -14.47
C ARG A 91 13.91 -2.18 -15.53
N LEU A 92 14.36 -3.23 -16.18
CA LEU A 92 13.52 -4.11 -16.98
C LEU A 92 12.84 -5.11 -16.04
N ASP A 93 11.51 -5.14 -16.06
CA ASP A 93 10.70 -6.06 -15.28
C ASP A 93 10.19 -7.18 -16.18
N PHE A 94 10.50 -8.42 -15.80
CA PHE A 94 10.02 -9.60 -16.48
C PHE A 94 8.71 -10.03 -15.81
N ALA A 95 7.61 -9.45 -16.28
CA ALA A 95 6.32 -10.10 -16.10
C ALA A 95 6.26 -11.34 -17.01
N ARG A 96 5.54 -12.38 -16.56
CA ARG A 96 5.44 -13.75 -17.11
C ARG A 96 5.65 -13.91 -18.63
N HIS A 97 6.24 -15.06 -19.00
CA HIS A 97 6.58 -15.56 -20.34
C HIS A 97 8.01 -15.27 -20.86
N ALA A 98 8.87 -14.60 -20.10
CA ALA A 98 10.32 -14.72 -20.30
C ALA A 98 10.79 -15.96 -19.52
N GLY A 99 11.33 -16.98 -20.21
CA GLY A 99 11.68 -18.25 -19.58
C GLY A 99 11.18 -19.51 -20.30
N ASP A 100 11.95 -20.58 -20.17
CA ASP A 100 11.48 -21.95 -20.44
C ASP A 100 10.25 -22.28 -19.55
N GLN A 101 9.11 -22.53 -20.20
CA GLN A 101 7.83 -22.85 -19.55
C GLN A 101 7.90 -24.07 -18.63
N ALA A 102 8.89 -24.95 -18.81
CA ALA A 102 9.09 -26.12 -17.95
C ALA A 102 9.62 -25.76 -16.55
N CYS A 103 10.17 -24.56 -16.33
CA CYS A 103 10.77 -24.12 -15.07
C CYS A 103 10.07 -22.92 -14.43
N THR A 104 9.05 -22.36 -15.07
CA THR A 104 8.22 -21.28 -14.53
C THR A 104 6.85 -21.85 -14.18
N ASN A 105 6.59 -22.11 -12.90
CA ASN A 105 5.21 -22.31 -12.45
C ASN A 105 4.43 -21.00 -12.63
N GLU A 106 3.12 -21.11 -12.81
CA GLU A 106 2.18 -20.01 -13.06
C GLU A 106 2.10 -18.98 -11.91
N ASN A 107 3.03 -18.94 -10.97
CA ASN A 107 3.04 -18.02 -9.82
C ASN A 107 4.39 -17.32 -9.60
N THR A 108 5.39 -17.49 -10.47
CA THR A 108 6.72 -16.94 -10.22
C THR A 108 7.00 -15.70 -11.05
N SER A 109 7.03 -14.55 -10.38
CA SER A 109 7.56 -13.30 -10.93
C SER A 109 9.01 -13.12 -10.48
N PHE A 110 9.95 -13.14 -11.40
CA PHE A 110 11.34 -12.82 -11.10
C PHE A 110 11.58 -11.33 -11.38
N MET A 111 11.73 -10.54 -10.31
CA MET A 111 12.34 -9.21 -10.46
C MET A 111 13.82 -9.42 -10.74
N LEU A 112 14.23 -9.27 -11.98
CA LEU A 112 15.63 -9.10 -12.31
C LEU A 112 15.95 -7.62 -12.12
N ALA A 113 16.37 -7.26 -10.91
CA ALA A 113 16.84 -5.92 -10.63
C ALA A 113 18.18 -5.72 -11.35
N GLN A 114 18.12 -5.29 -12.60
CA GLN A 114 19.29 -4.76 -13.30
C GLN A 114 19.09 -3.27 -13.52
N LYS A 115 19.95 -2.48 -12.87
CA LYS A 115 20.11 -1.06 -13.19
C LYS A 115 20.57 -0.98 -14.64
N LEU A 116 19.84 -0.24 -15.47
CA LEU A 116 20.27 -0.01 -16.86
C LEU A 116 21.62 0.75 -16.83
N PRO A 117 22.68 0.22 -17.46
CA PRO A 117 24.04 0.75 -17.31
C PRO A 117 24.23 2.14 -17.93
N ASN A 118 23.39 2.52 -18.88
CA ASN A 118 23.45 3.83 -19.55
C ASN A 118 22.35 4.79 -19.08
N ALA A 119 21.64 4.47 -18.00
CA ALA A 119 20.76 5.44 -17.37
C ALA A 119 21.59 6.42 -16.52
N PRO A 120 21.21 7.72 -16.45
CA PRO A 120 21.83 8.62 -15.50
C PRO A 120 21.73 8.00 -14.10
N GLU A 121 22.81 8.02 -13.32
CA GLU A 121 22.76 7.48 -11.96
C GLU A 121 22.06 8.45 -11.01
N THR A 122 22.26 9.74 -11.27
CA THR A 122 21.74 10.86 -10.48
C THR A 122 21.28 11.97 -11.41
N ILE A 123 20.29 12.73 -10.98
CA ILE A 123 19.91 14.00 -11.60
C ILE A 123 19.79 15.10 -10.56
N THR A 124 20.00 16.35 -10.95
CA THR A 124 19.84 17.52 -10.08
C THR A 124 18.61 18.31 -10.49
N VAL A 125 17.73 18.58 -9.54
CA VAL A 125 16.56 19.44 -9.73
C VAL A 125 16.85 20.81 -9.13
N ALA A 126 17.02 21.83 -9.97
CA ALA A 126 17.15 23.22 -9.56
C ALA A 126 15.79 23.80 -9.13
N SER A 127 15.80 24.68 -8.13
CA SER A 127 14.63 25.50 -7.82
C SER A 127 14.35 26.44 -8.99
N LYS A 128 13.09 26.55 -9.39
CA LYS A 128 12.65 27.56 -10.37
C LYS A 128 13.04 28.95 -9.82
N SER A 129 14.01 29.61 -10.46
CA SER A 129 14.41 30.95 -10.07
C SER A 129 13.26 31.90 -10.40
N ASN A 130 12.44 32.25 -9.41
CA ASN A 130 11.48 33.33 -9.59
C ASN A 130 12.30 34.60 -9.89
N GLY A 131 12.18 35.11 -11.12
CA GLY A 131 12.89 36.29 -11.58
C GLY A 131 12.86 37.39 -10.51
N THR A 132 14.04 37.87 -10.16
CA THR A 132 14.29 38.78 -9.04
C THR A 132 13.48 40.06 -9.13
N GLY A 133 12.40 40.15 -8.37
CA GLY A 133 11.95 41.40 -7.76
C GLY A 133 12.61 41.53 -6.38
N PRO A 134 13.12 42.71 -5.99
CA PRO A 134 13.77 42.88 -4.70
C PRO A 134 12.71 42.85 -3.60
N ASN A 135 12.62 41.75 -2.83
CA ASN A 135 11.85 41.78 -1.59
C ASN A 135 12.57 41.08 -0.43
N ARG A 136 12.56 41.80 0.69
CA ARG A 136 13.22 41.52 1.95
C ARG A 136 12.44 40.46 2.74
N ASN A 137 13.18 39.70 3.55
CA ASN A 137 12.74 38.81 4.65
C ASN A 137 12.32 37.37 4.28
N GLY A 138 13.32 36.50 4.11
CA GLY A 138 13.65 35.49 5.12
C GLY A 138 12.64 34.38 5.45
N THR A 139 11.75 33.99 4.55
CA THR A 139 10.88 32.81 4.75
C THR A 139 11.09 31.83 3.60
N VAL A 140 11.51 30.61 3.93
CA VAL A 140 11.72 29.52 2.96
C VAL A 140 10.37 29.13 2.36
N ALA A 141 10.13 29.56 1.12
CA ALA A 141 8.89 29.26 0.41
C ALA A 141 8.92 27.81 -0.10
N SER A 142 8.20 26.91 0.57
CA SER A 142 7.78 25.63 0.01
C SER A 142 6.50 25.84 -0.80
N HIS A 143 6.58 26.55 -1.93
CA HIS A 143 5.46 26.58 -2.88
C HIS A 143 5.59 25.36 -3.79
N MET A 144 4.73 24.35 -3.55
CA MET A 144 4.38 23.37 -4.57
C MET A 144 3.80 24.12 -5.77
N CYS A 145 3.96 23.53 -6.95
CA CYS A 145 3.79 24.13 -8.28
C CYS A 145 2.34 24.55 -8.58
N GLY A 146 1.79 25.50 -7.84
CA GLY A 146 0.50 26.11 -8.10
C GLY A 146 0.69 27.38 -8.92
N GLU A 147 0.24 27.36 -10.17
CA GLU A 147 -0.22 28.61 -10.78
C GLU A 147 -1.36 29.14 -9.91
N GLY A 148 -1.26 30.43 -9.54
CA GLY A 148 -2.12 31.05 -8.56
C GLY A 148 -3.60 30.78 -8.78
N THR A 149 -4.15 29.85 -7.99
CA THR A 149 -5.56 29.83 -7.64
C THR A 149 -5.66 29.90 -6.12
N SER A 150 -6.64 30.65 -5.65
CA SER A 150 -6.70 31.21 -4.30
C SER A 150 -6.58 30.16 -3.18
N ARG A 151 -5.54 30.33 -2.36
CA ARG A 151 -5.48 30.14 -0.91
C ARG A 151 -6.66 29.38 -0.29
N THR A 152 -6.47 28.08 -0.06
CA THR A 152 -7.00 27.36 1.11
C THR A 152 -5.79 26.75 1.81
N ASP A 153 -5.55 27.15 3.06
CA ASP A 153 -4.42 26.72 3.87
C ASP A 153 -4.38 25.18 3.97
N HIS A 154 -3.21 24.57 3.71
CA HIS A 154 -3.00 23.14 3.91
C HIS A 154 -2.96 22.83 5.41
N GLU A 155 -3.98 22.15 5.93
CA GLU A 155 -3.99 21.67 7.31
C GLU A 155 -3.09 20.42 7.45
N ARG A 156 -2.02 20.53 8.26
CA ARG A 156 -1.30 19.37 8.77
C ARG A 156 -2.11 18.77 9.92
N TYR A 157 -2.45 17.49 9.83
CA TYR A 157 -3.16 16.81 10.90
C TYR A 157 -2.15 16.05 11.77
N THR A 158 -2.06 16.43 13.04
CA THR A 158 -1.34 15.66 14.05
C THR A 158 -2.32 14.73 14.74
N LEU A 159 -2.13 13.42 14.57
CA LEU A 159 -2.95 12.42 15.24
C LEU A 159 -2.38 12.13 16.62
N GLY A 160 -3.05 12.62 17.66
CA GLY A 160 -2.67 12.35 19.05
C GLY A 160 -2.97 10.90 19.43
N LEU A 161 -1.93 10.13 19.76
CA LEU A 161 -2.05 8.81 20.34
C LEU A 161 -2.38 8.91 21.84
N PRO A 162 -3.03 7.89 22.44
CA PRO A 162 -3.33 7.85 23.87
C PRO A 162 -2.10 8.00 24.78
N THR A 163 -0.89 7.77 24.25
CA THR A 163 0.40 7.93 24.95
C THR A 163 0.88 9.39 25.03
N GLY A 164 0.14 10.34 24.44
CA GLY A 164 0.53 11.76 24.37
C GLY A 164 1.52 12.09 23.24
N GLN A 165 1.81 11.13 22.36
CA GLN A 165 2.64 11.31 21.17
C GLN A 165 1.78 11.63 19.95
N TRP A 166 2.39 12.22 18.91
CA TRP A 166 1.71 12.65 17.69
C TRP A 166 2.27 11.91 16.49
N ILE A 167 1.38 11.33 15.66
CA ILE A 167 1.75 10.91 14.30
C ILE A 167 1.50 12.11 13.39
N GLU A 168 2.56 12.64 12.75
CA GLU A 168 2.39 13.64 11.70
C GLU A 168 1.87 12.92 10.46
N VAL A 169 0.63 13.25 10.08
CA VAL A 169 -0.01 12.70 8.89
C VAL A 169 -0.06 13.80 7.84
N SER A 170 0.58 13.54 6.71
CA SER A 170 0.46 14.38 5.52
C SER A 170 -0.58 13.75 4.59
N CYS A 171 -1.73 14.41 4.40
CA CYS A 171 -2.43 14.30 3.14
C CYS A 171 -1.48 14.87 2.08
N LYS A 172 -0.92 14.03 1.20
CA LYS A 172 -0.23 14.55 0.00
C LYS A 172 -1.28 15.22 -0.89
N GLU A 173 -0.84 16.00 -1.89
CA GLU A 173 -1.75 16.45 -2.94
C GLU A 173 -2.50 15.24 -3.47
N PRO A 174 -3.83 15.17 -3.27
CA PRO A 174 -4.59 14.00 -3.63
C PRO A 174 -4.48 13.80 -5.14
N ALA A 175 -4.04 12.61 -5.57
CA ALA A 175 -3.82 12.28 -6.98
C ALA A 175 -5.13 12.23 -7.77
N ASP A 176 -6.27 12.15 -7.08
CA ASP A 176 -7.60 12.23 -7.64
C ASP A 176 -8.62 12.90 -6.67
N ASP A 177 -9.82 13.18 -7.18
CA ASP A 177 -10.92 13.79 -6.41
C ASP A 177 -11.41 12.89 -5.26
N PHE A 178 -11.10 11.60 -5.31
CA PHE A 178 -11.49 10.65 -4.28
C PHE A 178 -10.60 10.78 -3.04
N GLU A 179 -9.28 10.85 -3.22
CA GLU A 179 -8.30 11.06 -2.14
C GLU A 179 -8.55 12.39 -1.42
N ARG A 180 -8.91 13.44 -2.18
CA ARG A 180 -9.22 14.75 -1.61
C ARG A 180 -10.39 14.66 -0.64
N GLU A 181 -11.46 14.03 -1.09
CA GLU A 181 -12.66 13.88 -0.28
C GLU A 181 -12.44 12.91 0.91
N ALA A 182 -11.62 11.88 0.73
CA ALA A 182 -11.20 11.00 1.82
C ALA A 182 -10.48 11.80 2.93
N CYS A 183 -9.56 12.69 2.54
CA CYS A 183 -8.91 13.63 3.47
C CYS A 183 -9.91 14.61 4.10
N ASP A 184 -10.87 15.15 3.34
CA ASP A 184 -11.90 16.08 3.86
C ASP A 184 -12.80 15.42 4.92
N ILE A 185 -13.07 14.12 4.77
CA ILE A 185 -13.75 13.34 5.81
C ILE A 185 -12.78 12.82 6.86
N GLY A 186 -11.55 13.34 6.96
CA GLY A 186 -10.54 13.04 7.98
C GLY A 186 -10.00 11.62 7.95
N LEU A 187 -9.96 10.98 6.77
CA LEU A 187 -9.17 9.77 6.59
C LEU A 187 -7.71 10.14 6.42
N VAL A 188 -6.88 9.31 7.04
CA VAL A 188 -5.45 9.29 6.79
C VAL A 188 -5.20 8.27 5.68
N GLU A 189 -4.79 8.75 4.51
CA GLU A 189 -4.41 7.88 3.40
C GLU A 189 -3.12 7.13 3.73
N PHE A 190 -3.16 5.81 3.57
CA PHE A 190 -2.01 4.93 3.69
C PHE A 190 -1.59 4.42 2.31
N VAL A 191 -0.41 4.87 1.87
CA VAL A 191 0.23 4.38 0.64
C VAL A 191 0.87 3.02 0.91
N THR A 192 0.30 1.96 0.37
CA THR A 192 0.94 0.64 0.34
C THR A 192 1.99 0.60 -0.77
N GLY A 193 3.22 0.25 -0.43
CA GLY A 193 4.12 -0.39 -1.40
C GLY A 193 3.64 -1.81 -1.73
N SER A 194 4.12 -2.38 -2.83
CA SER A 194 3.80 -3.73 -3.29
C SER A 194 4.17 -4.79 -2.24
N ILE A 195 3.17 -5.43 -1.61
CA ILE A 195 3.34 -6.47 -0.56
C ILE A 195 3.31 -7.90 -1.14
N ASP A 196 3.13 -8.06 -2.45
CA ASP A 196 2.98 -9.36 -3.13
C ASP A 196 4.20 -10.31 -3.04
N LYS A 197 5.27 -9.93 -2.33
CA LYS A 197 6.48 -10.75 -2.14
C LYS A 197 6.64 -11.37 -0.75
N ALA A 198 5.82 -10.98 0.21
CA ALA A 198 5.97 -11.39 1.62
C ALA A 198 4.92 -12.41 2.11
N ILE A 199 4.03 -12.86 1.22
CA ILE A 199 3.10 -13.95 1.54
C ILE A 199 3.85 -15.25 1.22
N PRO A 200 4.33 -16.02 2.23
CA PRO A 200 4.82 -17.35 1.96
C PRO A 200 3.69 -18.15 1.31
N ASP A 201 3.99 -18.91 0.25
CA ASP A 201 3.11 -20.01 -0.13
C ASP A 201 2.83 -20.82 1.14
N SER A 202 1.54 -21.03 1.43
CA SER A 202 1.07 -21.85 2.56
C SER A 202 2.02 -23.03 2.73
N PRO A 203 2.64 -23.26 3.90
CA PRO A 203 3.48 -24.42 4.10
C PRO A 203 2.63 -25.65 3.86
N ASP A 204 2.81 -26.25 2.70
CA ASP A 204 2.22 -27.53 2.40
C ASP A 204 2.79 -28.50 3.44
N ARG A 205 1.89 -29.24 4.08
CA ARG A 205 2.15 -30.04 5.29
C ARG A 205 2.98 -31.30 5.01
N GLY A 206 4.00 -31.25 4.14
CA GLY A 206 4.52 -32.46 3.51
C GLY A 206 6.01 -32.60 3.23
N GLN A 207 6.85 -31.56 3.20
CA GLN A 207 8.28 -31.72 2.84
C GLN A 207 9.17 -30.59 3.45
N PRO A 208 9.98 -30.85 4.50
CA PRO A 208 10.72 -29.78 5.20
C PRO A 208 12.08 -29.36 4.62
N GLU A 209 12.62 -29.99 3.57
CA GLU A 209 14.10 -30.03 3.47
C GLU A 209 14.76 -29.21 2.35
N ASN A 210 14.01 -28.64 1.40
CA ASN A 210 14.63 -28.02 0.20
C ASN A 210 14.19 -26.60 -0.18
N CYS A 211 13.41 -25.90 0.66
CA CYS A 211 13.11 -24.49 0.39
C CYS A 211 14.24 -23.61 0.94
N GLN A 212 15.21 -23.31 0.08
CA GLN A 212 16.38 -22.44 0.30
C GLN A 212 16.00 -20.99 0.72
N TRP A 213 14.71 -20.65 0.67
CA TRP A 213 14.12 -19.35 0.99
C TRP A 213 14.38 -18.84 2.42
N GLU A 214 14.42 -19.71 3.44
CA GLU A 214 14.77 -19.29 4.83
C GLU A 214 16.26 -18.89 4.99
N ARG A 215 17.12 -19.25 4.04
CA ARG A 215 18.54 -18.85 4.03
C ARG A 215 18.81 -17.57 3.25
N ASP A 216 17.99 -17.27 2.24
CA ASP A 216 18.28 -16.22 1.25
C ASP A 216 17.61 -14.86 1.55
N TYR A 217 16.63 -14.80 2.47
CA TYR A 217 16.16 -13.52 3.02
C TYR A 217 17.03 -13.10 4.21
N PRO A 218 17.64 -11.90 4.18
CA PRO A 218 18.58 -11.53 5.21
C PRO A 218 17.87 -11.35 6.55
N LYS A 219 18.24 -12.19 7.52
CA LYS A 219 18.06 -12.03 8.98
C LYS A 219 18.71 -10.74 9.54
N LYS A 220 18.89 -9.70 8.72
CA LYS A 220 19.60 -8.43 9.00
C LYS A 220 18.72 -7.19 8.83
N GLU A 221 17.41 -7.33 8.71
CA GLU A 221 16.53 -6.16 8.78
C GLU A 221 16.24 -5.82 10.24
N ASP A 222 16.31 -4.52 10.54
CA ASP A 222 16.13 -3.94 11.87
C ASP A 222 14.75 -4.37 12.44
N PRO A 223 14.69 -5.12 13.56
CA PRO A 223 13.44 -5.63 14.13
C PRO A 223 12.51 -4.52 14.65
N ASN A 224 12.96 -3.26 14.67
CA ASN A 224 12.25 -2.16 15.30
C ASN A 224 10.99 -1.67 14.56
N TYR A 225 10.70 -2.13 13.35
CA TYR A 225 9.63 -1.56 12.51
C TYR A 225 8.69 -2.61 11.91
N LEU A 226 7.38 -2.37 12.05
CA LEU A 226 6.36 -3.41 11.86
C LEU A 226 5.80 -3.52 10.44
N TRP A 227 6.11 -2.54 9.58
CA TRP A 227 5.67 -2.47 8.19
C TRP A 227 6.68 -1.67 7.38
N ARG A 228 7.81 -2.29 7.04
CA ARG A 228 8.60 -1.78 5.93
C ARG A 228 7.95 -2.32 4.67
N ALA A 229 7.23 -1.47 3.93
CA ALA A 229 7.33 -1.61 2.48
C ALA A 229 8.82 -1.49 2.11
N PHE A 230 9.22 -1.91 0.92
CA PHE A 230 10.61 -1.85 0.40
C PHE A 230 11.30 -0.44 0.43
N SER A 231 10.73 0.55 1.13
CA SER A 231 11.27 1.88 1.39
C SER A 231 11.67 2.09 2.88
N PRO A 232 12.84 2.67 3.16
CA PRO A 232 13.31 2.96 4.52
C PRO A 232 12.51 4.04 5.27
N THR A 233 11.59 4.76 4.62
CA THR A 233 10.92 5.95 5.18
C THR A 233 9.50 5.75 5.68
N TYR A 234 8.82 4.67 5.31
CA TYR A 234 7.43 4.45 5.74
C TYR A 234 7.40 3.30 6.73
N SER A 235 7.37 3.66 8.01
CA SER A 235 7.19 2.74 9.13
C SER A 235 5.82 3.00 9.73
N LEU A 236 4.86 2.07 9.61
CA LEU A 236 3.50 2.31 10.12
C LEU A 236 3.46 2.49 11.63
N PHE A 237 4.26 1.70 12.34
CA PHE A 237 4.38 1.82 13.78
C PHE A 237 5.81 1.43 14.15
N PRO A 238 6.57 2.34 14.77
CA PRO A 238 7.68 1.92 15.62
C PRO A 238 7.11 0.90 16.59
N THR A 239 7.67 -0.30 16.58
CA THR A 239 7.15 -1.43 17.35
C THR A 239 7.01 -1.12 18.85
N ASP A 240 7.83 -0.21 19.37
CA ASP A 240 7.74 0.27 20.74
C ASP A 240 6.52 1.17 21.00
N GLU A 241 5.99 1.85 20.00
CA GLU A 241 4.77 2.67 20.07
C GLU A 241 3.49 1.84 20.03
N LEU A 242 3.57 0.56 19.65
CA LEU A 242 2.42 -0.35 19.68
C LEU A 242 2.05 -0.81 21.09
N LYS A 243 2.91 -0.62 22.10
CA LYS A 243 2.62 -1.05 23.46
C LYS A 243 1.34 -0.39 23.98
N ASN A 244 0.45 -1.18 24.57
CA ASN A 244 -0.87 -0.74 25.03
C ASN A 244 -1.81 -0.26 23.90
N THR A 245 -1.60 -0.72 22.66
CA THR A 245 -2.46 -0.36 21.53
C THR A 245 -3.35 -1.52 21.07
N TRP A 246 -4.56 -1.17 20.65
CA TRP A 246 -5.45 -2.09 19.95
C TRP A 246 -5.71 -1.56 18.53
N VAL A 247 -5.20 -2.27 17.54
CA VAL A 247 -5.45 -2.01 16.12
C VAL A 247 -6.61 -2.88 15.64
N HIS A 248 -7.70 -2.26 15.19
CA HIS A 248 -8.85 -2.96 14.62
C HIS A 248 -8.83 -2.87 13.09
N VAL A 249 -8.51 -3.97 12.42
CA VAL A 249 -8.41 -4.09 10.97
C VAL A 249 -9.74 -4.61 10.41
N MET A 250 -10.36 -3.83 9.53
CA MET A 250 -11.54 -4.20 8.76
C MET A 250 -11.11 -4.34 7.31
N GLY A 251 -10.89 -5.58 6.88
CA GLY A 251 -10.15 -5.89 5.66
C GLY A 251 -10.75 -7.02 4.84
N ASP A 252 -9.97 -7.48 3.87
CA ASP A 252 -10.25 -8.69 3.10
C ASP A 252 -9.23 -9.81 3.38
N SER A 253 -9.28 -10.87 2.56
CA SER A 253 -8.39 -12.01 2.75
C SER A 253 -6.91 -11.64 2.73
N ILE A 254 -6.50 -10.60 2.00
CA ILE A 254 -5.10 -10.18 1.93
C ILE A 254 -4.66 -9.60 3.28
N ASP A 255 -5.47 -8.73 3.89
CA ASP A 255 -5.19 -8.20 5.24
C ASP A 255 -5.14 -9.30 6.29
N ARG A 256 -6.02 -10.31 6.14
CA ARG A 256 -6.04 -11.47 7.01
C ARG A 256 -4.73 -12.25 6.95
N PHE A 257 -4.22 -12.54 5.75
CA PHE A 257 -2.98 -13.28 5.55
C PHE A 257 -1.78 -12.48 6.04
N MET A 258 -1.72 -11.19 5.71
CA MET A 258 -0.69 -10.29 6.21
C MET A 258 -0.65 -10.25 7.75
N LEU A 259 -1.80 -10.23 8.42
CA LEU A 259 -1.86 -10.29 9.88
C LEU A 259 -1.39 -11.65 10.42
N SER A 260 -1.88 -12.75 9.85
CA SER A 260 -1.57 -14.10 10.36
C SER A 260 -0.13 -14.53 10.10
N ASP A 261 0.39 -14.22 8.93
CA ASP A 261 1.60 -14.86 8.42
C ASP A 261 2.82 -13.93 8.57
N THR A 262 2.64 -12.63 8.37
CA THR A 262 3.73 -11.65 8.44
C THR A 262 3.80 -10.97 9.81
N MET A 263 2.71 -10.34 10.25
CA MET A 263 2.75 -9.49 11.44
C MET A 263 2.91 -10.29 12.73
N CYS A 264 2.27 -11.46 12.84
CA CYS A 264 2.41 -12.30 14.02
C CYS A 264 3.86 -12.73 14.24
N TRP A 265 4.53 -13.17 13.18
CA TRP A 265 5.93 -13.56 13.24
C TRP A 265 6.82 -12.39 13.70
N LEU A 266 6.65 -11.22 13.09
CA LEU A 266 7.49 -10.06 13.39
C LEU A 266 7.26 -9.54 14.82
N LEU A 267 5.99 -9.45 15.25
CA LEU A 267 5.62 -9.06 16.61
C LEU A 267 6.16 -10.05 17.65
N ASN A 268 6.10 -11.35 17.36
CA ASN A 268 6.66 -12.36 18.24
C ASN A 268 8.16 -12.16 18.47
N HIS A 269 8.89 -11.90 17.38
CA HIS A 269 10.32 -11.67 17.44
C HIS A 269 10.64 -10.38 18.20
N LYS A 270 9.97 -9.27 17.85
CA LYS A 270 10.26 -7.96 18.43
C LYS A 270 9.88 -7.85 19.91
N PHE A 271 8.78 -8.45 20.33
CA PHE A 271 8.38 -8.45 21.74
C PHE A 271 9.01 -9.57 22.56
N ALA A 272 9.76 -10.48 21.92
CA ALA A 272 10.26 -11.71 22.54
C ALA A 272 9.12 -12.43 23.31
N GLU A 273 7.94 -12.46 22.70
CA GLU A 273 6.70 -12.97 23.27
C GLU A 273 5.87 -13.64 22.18
N GLU A 274 5.39 -14.86 22.43
CA GLU A 274 4.45 -15.51 21.51
C GLU A 274 3.04 -14.91 21.68
N GLY A 275 2.51 -14.36 20.59
CA GLY A 275 1.16 -13.85 20.51
C GLY A 275 0.13 -14.98 20.60
N ARG A 276 -1.01 -14.68 21.23
CA ARG A 276 -2.17 -15.58 21.31
C ARG A 276 -3.15 -15.23 20.21
N MET A 277 -3.69 -16.24 19.54
CA MET A 277 -4.73 -16.07 18.53
C MET A 277 -6.04 -16.71 19.00
N TRP A 278 -7.13 -15.96 18.90
CA TRP A 278 -8.49 -16.45 19.07
C TRP A 278 -9.33 -16.16 17.83
N GLU A 279 -10.19 -17.09 17.47
CA GLU A 279 -11.27 -16.84 16.55
C GLU A 279 -12.58 -16.76 17.35
N VAL A 280 -13.08 -15.53 17.53
CA VAL A 280 -14.18 -15.24 18.43
C VAL A 280 -15.47 -15.12 17.62
N PRO A 281 -16.43 -16.04 17.79
CA PRO A 281 -17.71 -15.90 17.12
C PRO A 281 -18.43 -14.68 17.67
N TYR A 282 -18.88 -13.82 16.78
CA TYR A 282 -19.82 -12.76 17.05
C TYR A 282 -21.19 -13.16 16.52
N LEU A 283 -22.18 -13.01 17.40
CA LEU A 283 -23.59 -13.14 17.10
C LEU A 283 -24.22 -11.77 17.34
N ASP A 284 -24.78 -11.16 16.31
CA ASP A 284 -25.46 -9.87 16.45
C ASP A 284 -26.64 -10.01 17.43
N PRO A 285 -26.54 -9.44 18.65
CA PRO A 285 -27.58 -9.61 19.66
C PRO A 285 -28.84 -8.83 19.30
N THR A 286 -28.75 -7.90 18.33
CA THR A 286 -29.88 -7.07 17.91
C THR A 286 -30.81 -7.77 16.93
N ILE A 287 -30.44 -8.96 16.43
CA ILE A 287 -31.31 -9.80 15.61
C ILE A 287 -31.98 -10.81 16.55
N GLU A 288 -33.29 -10.63 16.78
CA GLU A 288 -34.06 -11.41 17.76
C GLU A 288 -34.00 -12.91 17.45
N GLN A 289 -34.23 -13.30 16.19
CA GLN A 289 -34.24 -14.70 15.75
C GLN A 289 -32.81 -15.27 15.63
N PRO A 290 -32.39 -16.21 16.50
CA PRO A 290 -31.00 -16.69 16.56
C PRO A 290 -30.46 -17.30 15.25
N GLN A 291 -31.34 -17.92 14.46
CA GLN A 291 -31.01 -18.51 13.16
C GLN A 291 -30.70 -17.45 12.09
N ASN A 292 -31.20 -16.23 12.27
CA ASN A 292 -30.96 -15.11 11.36
C ASN A 292 -29.85 -14.19 11.88
N ARG A 293 -29.29 -14.44 13.07
CA ARG A 293 -28.18 -13.65 13.58
C ARG A 293 -27.00 -13.78 12.63
N LEU A 294 -26.40 -12.64 12.30
CA LEU A 294 -25.15 -12.63 11.56
C LEU A 294 -24.12 -13.46 12.33
N ARG A 295 -23.68 -14.56 11.71
CA ARG A 295 -22.60 -15.40 12.24
C ARG A 295 -21.31 -14.97 11.57
N THR A 296 -20.48 -14.28 12.33
CA THR A 296 -19.13 -13.91 11.89
C THR A 296 -18.13 -14.26 12.96
N SER A 297 -16.88 -14.42 12.56
CA SER A 297 -15.78 -14.50 13.52
C SER A 297 -14.96 -13.21 13.46
N VAL A 298 -14.50 -12.76 14.61
CA VAL A 298 -13.42 -11.78 14.72
C VAL A 298 -12.17 -12.55 15.11
N ARG A 299 -11.10 -12.40 14.32
CA ARG A 299 -9.80 -12.96 14.71
C ARG A 299 -9.08 -11.96 15.60
N VAL A 300 -8.57 -12.41 16.73
CA VAL A 300 -7.91 -11.56 17.72
C VAL A 300 -6.51 -12.13 17.98
N TYR A 301 -5.51 -11.34 17.69
CA TYR A 301 -4.10 -11.59 17.96
C TYR A 301 -3.67 -10.68 19.12
N HIS A 302 -3.09 -11.24 20.17
CA HIS A 302 -2.77 -10.47 21.38
C HIS A 302 -1.43 -10.89 21.98
N TRP A 303 -0.63 -9.90 22.35
CA TRP A 303 0.66 -10.04 23.04
C TRP A 303 0.50 -9.51 24.48
N PRO A 304 0.23 -10.38 25.47
CA PRO A 304 -0.10 -9.96 26.83
C PRO A 304 0.94 -9.09 27.53
N LYS A 305 2.24 -9.39 27.41
CA LYS A 305 3.31 -8.62 28.08
C LYS A 305 3.49 -7.26 27.42
N ALA A 306 3.43 -7.21 26.09
CA ALA A 306 3.48 -5.95 25.36
C ALA A 306 2.15 -5.17 25.41
N ASN A 307 1.07 -5.83 25.84
CA ASN A 307 -0.31 -5.34 25.84
C ASN A 307 -0.74 -4.80 24.46
N VAL A 308 -0.44 -5.57 23.40
CA VAL A 308 -0.75 -5.20 22.02
C VAL A 308 -1.84 -6.12 21.50
N THR A 309 -2.84 -5.56 20.84
CA THR A 309 -3.92 -6.33 20.22
C THR A 309 -4.09 -5.94 18.76
N PHE A 310 -4.12 -6.93 17.88
CA PHE A 310 -4.66 -6.79 16.54
C PHE A 310 -5.95 -7.60 16.45
N SER A 311 -7.04 -6.98 16.01
CA SER A 311 -8.26 -7.71 15.69
C SER A 311 -8.61 -7.53 14.23
N TYR A 312 -8.98 -8.61 13.57
CA TYR A 312 -9.35 -8.63 12.16
C TYR A 312 -10.81 -9.03 11.98
N TYR A 313 -11.52 -8.23 11.20
CA TYR A 313 -12.87 -8.48 10.73
C TYR A 313 -12.90 -8.51 9.19
N SER A 314 -13.41 -9.61 8.63
CA SER A 314 -13.56 -9.76 7.17
C SER A 314 -14.75 -8.94 6.68
N PHE A 315 -14.47 -7.68 6.39
CA PHE A 315 -15.46 -6.65 6.10
C PHE A 315 -16.10 -6.84 4.73
N THR A 316 -15.29 -7.16 3.71
CA THR A 316 -15.67 -7.21 2.30
C THR A 316 -16.78 -8.19 1.93
N LYS A 317 -16.97 -9.24 2.71
CA LYS A 317 -18.00 -10.25 2.43
C LYS A 317 -19.39 -9.88 2.96
N ARG A 318 -19.52 -8.73 3.62
CA ARG A 318 -20.66 -8.47 4.53
C ARG A 318 -21.20 -7.05 4.45
N VAL A 319 -20.55 -6.13 3.74
CA VAL A 319 -21.05 -4.75 3.56
C VAL A 319 -22.39 -4.78 2.83
N ARG A 320 -23.40 -4.13 3.40
CA ARG A 320 -24.72 -3.95 2.79
C ARG A 320 -25.06 -2.49 2.83
N ILE A 321 -25.13 -1.88 1.67
CA ILE A 321 -25.53 -0.48 1.51
C ILE A 321 -26.71 -0.48 0.57
N PRO A 322 -27.70 0.42 0.72
CA PRO A 322 -28.80 0.51 -0.21
C PRO A 322 -28.28 0.53 -1.65
N HIS A 323 -28.82 -0.35 -2.49
CA HIS A 323 -28.46 -0.51 -3.91
C HIS A 323 -27.08 -1.13 -4.22
N VAL A 324 -26.32 -1.55 -3.21
CA VAL A 324 -25.00 -2.18 -3.38
C VAL A 324 -25.01 -3.58 -2.79
N ARG A 325 -24.65 -4.59 -3.60
CA ARG A 325 -24.51 -5.97 -3.14
C ARG A 325 -23.07 -6.40 -3.32
N MET A 326 -22.40 -6.71 -2.22
CA MET A 326 -21.06 -7.29 -2.27
C MET A 326 -21.17 -8.68 -1.69
N TYR A 327 -21.21 -9.65 -2.60
CA TYR A 327 -21.39 -11.09 -2.39
C TYR A 327 -22.79 -11.64 -2.07
N ASN A 328 -22.90 -12.95 -2.33
CA ASN A 328 -23.98 -13.92 -2.10
C ASN A 328 -24.42 -14.03 -0.62
N ASP A 329 -24.63 -12.92 0.07
CA ASP A 329 -25.31 -12.93 1.34
C ASP A 329 -26.81 -13.10 1.06
N ASN A 330 -27.29 -14.34 1.20
CA ASN A 330 -28.72 -14.64 1.09
C ASN A 330 -29.47 -13.61 1.96
N TYR A 331 -30.30 -12.78 1.31
CA TYR A 331 -30.96 -11.57 1.84
C TYR A 331 -31.51 -11.65 3.28
N LYS A 332 -31.76 -12.85 3.77
CA LYS A 332 -32.42 -13.19 5.04
C LYS A 332 -31.55 -13.01 6.30
N ALA A 333 -30.21 -13.02 6.21
CA ALA A 333 -29.34 -13.16 7.40
C ALA A 333 -28.69 -11.86 7.93
N ALA A 334 -28.76 -10.74 7.21
CA ALA A 334 -28.23 -9.46 7.69
C ALA A 334 -29.18 -8.30 7.39
N ARG A 335 -29.00 -7.18 8.12
CA ARG A 335 -29.83 -5.97 8.01
C ARG A 335 -29.79 -5.37 6.59
N GLN A 336 -30.72 -4.46 6.29
CA GLN A 336 -30.69 -3.69 5.03
C GLN A 336 -29.45 -2.79 4.92
N GLU A 337 -28.87 -2.37 6.05
CA GLU A 337 -27.66 -1.56 6.14
C GLU A 337 -26.62 -2.22 7.08
N TRP A 338 -25.38 -2.37 6.61
CA TRP A 338 -24.24 -2.93 7.33
C TRP A 338 -22.94 -2.19 6.93
N PRO A 339 -22.06 -1.80 7.89
CA PRO A 339 -21.93 -2.37 9.23
C PRO A 339 -22.87 -1.79 10.30
N GLY A 340 -23.53 -0.67 10.04
CA GLY A 340 -24.42 -0.02 10.99
C GLY A 340 -23.74 0.24 12.34
N ARG A 341 -24.54 0.29 13.42
CA ARG A 341 -24.02 0.37 14.80
C ARG A 341 -23.37 -0.94 15.27
N THR A 342 -23.54 -2.03 14.52
CA THR A 342 -23.11 -3.36 14.94
C THR A 342 -21.59 -3.52 14.89
N VAL A 343 -20.87 -2.65 14.15
CA VAL A 343 -19.39 -2.62 14.19
C VAL A 343 -18.85 -2.44 15.61
N HIS A 344 -19.53 -1.64 16.44
CA HIS A 344 -19.13 -1.39 17.83
C HIS A 344 -19.44 -2.56 18.74
N ALA A 345 -20.50 -3.32 18.44
CA ALA A 345 -20.89 -4.48 19.21
C ALA A 345 -19.89 -5.64 19.04
N LEU A 346 -19.12 -5.67 17.95
CA LEU A 346 -17.98 -6.59 17.80
C LEU A 346 -16.93 -6.40 18.90
N TRP A 347 -16.84 -5.23 19.52
CA TRP A 347 -15.81 -4.95 20.53
C TRP A 347 -16.08 -5.65 21.83
N ALA A 348 -17.35 -5.84 22.18
CA ALA A 348 -17.76 -6.55 23.38
C ALA A 348 -17.25 -8.00 23.40
N THR A 349 -16.90 -8.59 22.25
CA THR A 349 -16.30 -9.93 22.19
C THR A 349 -14.78 -9.91 22.43
N ILE A 350 -14.13 -8.76 22.22
CA ILE A 350 -12.67 -8.58 22.34
C ILE A 350 -12.30 -8.12 23.75
N VAL A 351 -13.10 -7.23 24.37
CA VAL A 351 -12.82 -6.67 25.71
C VAL A 351 -12.56 -7.76 26.76
N PRO A 352 -13.32 -8.87 26.86
CA PRO A 352 -13.07 -9.89 27.87
C PRO A 352 -11.70 -10.57 27.74
N LEU A 353 -11.19 -10.68 26.51
CA LEU A 353 -9.94 -11.38 26.17
C LEU A 353 -8.71 -10.51 26.44
N THR A 354 -8.79 -9.22 26.13
CA THR A 354 -7.64 -8.31 26.09
C THR A 354 -7.65 -7.26 27.18
N LYS A 355 -8.80 -7.06 27.84
CA LYS A 355 -9.08 -5.95 28.77
C LYS A 355 -8.95 -4.55 28.12
N MET A 356 -8.88 -4.49 26.80
CA MET A 356 -8.86 -3.25 26.03
C MET A 356 -10.30 -2.88 25.66
N TYR A 357 -10.78 -1.73 26.13
CA TYR A 357 -12.20 -1.35 26.01
C TYR A 357 -12.58 -0.73 24.67
N ARG A 358 -11.60 -0.21 23.92
CA ARG A 358 -11.80 0.37 22.59
C ARG A 358 -10.53 0.27 21.74
N PRO A 359 -10.66 0.24 20.40
CA PRO A 359 -9.52 0.35 19.51
C PRO A 359 -8.77 1.67 19.72
N SER A 360 -7.45 1.61 19.61
CA SER A 360 -6.58 2.78 19.50
C SER A 360 -6.57 3.36 18.09
N VAL A 361 -6.83 2.53 17.08
CA VAL A 361 -6.90 2.91 15.67
C VAL A 361 -7.72 1.89 14.88
N PHE A 362 -8.49 2.38 13.90
CA PHE A 362 -9.11 1.57 12.86
C PHE A 362 -8.24 1.56 11.62
N VAL A 363 -8.10 0.39 11.00
CA VAL A 363 -7.50 0.24 9.67
C VAL A 363 -8.58 -0.29 8.74
N LEU A 364 -8.99 0.51 7.77
CA LEU A 364 -9.92 0.13 6.72
C LEU A 364 -9.12 -0.29 5.49
N ALA A 365 -9.31 -1.52 5.03
CA ALA A 365 -8.72 -2.03 3.80
C ALA A 365 -9.84 -2.65 2.96
N TYR A 366 -10.09 -2.05 1.80
CA TYR A 366 -11.30 -2.38 1.05
C TYR A 366 -11.04 -2.13 -0.42
N HIS A 367 -10.59 -3.13 -1.18
CA HIS A 367 -10.32 -2.89 -2.60
C HIS A 367 -10.49 -4.09 -3.51
N LEU A 368 -10.00 -5.27 -3.10
CA LEU A 368 -9.99 -6.46 -3.95
C LEU A 368 -11.40 -6.82 -4.46
N HIS A 369 -12.35 -6.86 -3.53
CA HIS A 369 -13.72 -7.27 -3.79
C HIS A 369 -14.57 -6.21 -4.54
N PRO A 370 -14.49 -4.90 -4.21
CA PRO A 370 -15.09 -3.87 -5.06
C PRO A 370 -14.66 -3.99 -6.53
N ALA A 371 -13.35 -4.16 -6.76
CA ALA A 371 -12.80 -4.26 -8.09
C ALA A 371 -13.30 -5.51 -8.84
N SER A 372 -13.39 -6.66 -8.17
CA SER A 372 -13.86 -7.91 -8.80
C SER A 372 -15.35 -7.88 -9.19
N GLU A 373 -16.16 -7.08 -8.49
CA GLU A 373 -17.60 -6.98 -8.71
C GLU A 373 -17.99 -5.79 -9.60
N GLY A 374 -17.01 -5.06 -10.14
CA GLY A 374 -17.27 -3.91 -11.02
C GLY A 374 -18.02 -2.78 -10.33
N LEU A 375 -17.78 -2.56 -9.04
CA LEU A 375 -18.35 -1.42 -8.34
C LEU A 375 -17.92 -0.12 -9.01
N THR A 376 -18.86 0.80 -9.17
CA THR A 376 -18.56 2.16 -9.60
C THR A 376 -17.87 2.94 -8.48
N ASP A 377 -17.09 3.95 -8.84
CA ASP A 377 -16.39 4.81 -7.88
C ASP A 377 -17.36 5.50 -6.91
N ASP A 378 -18.55 5.89 -7.37
CA ASP A 378 -19.58 6.50 -6.52
C ASP A 378 -20.07 5.55 -5.43
N ILE A 379 -20.33 4.29 -5.80
CA ILE A 379 -20.75 3.25 -4.87
C ILE A 379 -19.65 2.96 -3.84
N TYR A 380 -18.40 2.89 -4.30
CA TYR A 380 -17.24 2.69 -3.44
C TYR A 380 -17.08 3.85 -2.44
N ARG A 381 -17.24 5.08 -2.90
CA ARG A 381 -17.19 6.31 -2.12
C ARG A 381 -18.29 6.38 -1.08
N ASP A 382 -19.53 6.10 -1.45
CA ASP A 382 -20.66 6.06 -0.51
C ASP A 382 -20.46 4.97 0.55
N THR A 383 -19.88 3.84 0.15
CA THR A 383 -19.51 2.76 1.07
C THR A 383 -18.50 3.21 2.11
N LEU A 384 -17.45 3.88 1.67
CA LEU A 384 -16.41 4.37 2.56
C LEU A 384 -16.97 5.43 3.52
N LYS A 385 -17.73 6.41 3.00
CA LYS A 385 -18.37 7.47 3.80
C LYS A 385 -19.27 6.89 4.90
N GLN A 386 -20.16 5.96 4.55
CA GLN A 386 -21.07 5.35 5.52
C GLN A 386 -20.30 4.53 6.58
N THR A 387 -19.29 3.77 6.15
CA THR A 387 -18.44 2.99 7.05
C THR A 387 -17.72 3.88 8.06
N ILE A 388 -17.14 4.98 7.60
CA ILE A 388 -16.48 5.98 8.46
C ILE A 388 -17.46 6.63 9.40
N GLY A 389 -18.65 7.04 8.90
CA GLY A 389 -19.71 7.60 9.73
C GLY A 389 -20.10 6.65 10.85
N HIS A 390 -20.21 5.36 10.58
CA HIS A 390 -20.46 4.35 11.60
C HIS A 390 -19.29 4.22 12.58
N LEU A 391 -18.04 4.12 12.12
CA LEU A 391 -16.86 4.00 12.97
C LEU A 391 -16.67 5.21 13.89
N ARG A 392 -17.00 6.41 13.42
CA ARG A 392 -16.93 7.64 14.23
C ARG A 392 -18.11 7.85 15.16
N SER A 393 -19.18 7.10 14.98
CA SER A 393 -20.35 7.20 15.85
C SER A 393 -20.14 6.44 17.17
N GLY A 394 -20.84 6.87 18.22
CA GLY A 394 -20.93 6.13 19.47
C GLY A 394 -19.56 5.82 20.10
N PRO A 395 -19.30 4.58 20.51
CA PRO A 395 -18.05 4.20 21.18
C PRO A 395 -16.75 4.45 20.39
N GLY A 396 -16.83 4.62 19.07
CA GLY A 396 -15.64 4.86 18.23
C GLY A 396 -15.29 6.32 18.02
N GLN A 397 -16.11 7.24 18.53
CA GLN A 397 -15.84 8.66 18.43
C GLN A 397 -14.44 9.02 18.96
N GLY A 398 -13.70 9.81 18.17
CA GLY A 398 -12.33 10.22 18.49
C GLY A 398 -11.26 9.14 18.29
N THR A 399 -11.62 7.96 17.77
CA THR A 399 -10.64 6.94 17.40
C THR A 399 -10.12 7.24 15.98
N PRO A 400 -8.80 7.30 15.78
CA PRO A 400 -8.18 7.42 14.47
C PRO A 400 -8.67 6.36 13.47
N ILE A 401 -8.83 6.76 12.21
CA ILE A 401 -9.13 5.85 11.10
C ILE A 401 -8.07 6.03 10.02
N VAL A 402 -7.36 4.95 9.74
CA VAL A 402 -6.40 4.82 8.65
C VAL A 402 -7.07 4.06 7.53
N TRP A 403 -6.98 4.57 6.31
CA TRP A 403 -7.46 3.87 5.13
C TRP A 403 -6.28 3.37 4.31
N ARG A 404 -6.18 2.04 4.18
CA ARG A 404 -5.21 1.36 3.34
C ARG A 404 -5.71 1.34 1.90
N ARG A 405 -4.92 1.94 1.00
CA ARG A 405 -5.16 1.83 -0.44
C ARG A 405 -5.18 0.38 -0.89
N GLY A 406 -5.83 0.21 -2.03
CA GLY A 406 -5.91 -1.07 -2.69
C GLY A 406 -4.56 -1.73 -2.92
N THR A 407 -4.52 -3.03 -2.65
CA THR A 407 -3.45 -3.87 -3.15
C THR A 407 -3.65 -4.05 -4.65
N THR A 408 -2.62 -3.70 -5.42
CA THR A 408 -2.59 -4.00 -6.85
C THR A 408 -2.63 -5.51 -7.01
N THR A 409 -3.70 -6.04 -7.58
CA THR A 409 -3.78 -7.47 -7.90
C THR A 409 -3.26 -7.65 -9.32
N HIS A 410 -2.11 -8.28 -9.46
CA HIS A 410 -1.58 -8.64 -10.78
C HIS A 410 -2.34 -9.87 -11.29
N MET A 411 -3.46 -9.65 -11.98
CA MET A 411 -4.19 -10.71 -12.67
C MET A 411 -3.47 -11.04 -13.98
N HIS A 412 -2.97 -12.27 -14.10
CA HIS A 412 -2.32 -12.75 -15.32
C HIS A 412 -3.36 -13.49 -16.18
N ARG A 413 -3.41 -13.18 -17.48
CA ARG A 413 -4.27 -13.86 -18.45
C ARG A 413 -3.57 -15.04 -19.09
#